data_AF-A0A957ZU10-F1
#
_entry.id   AF-A0A957ZU10-F1
#
_cell.length_a   1.000
_cell.length_b   1.000
_cell.length_c   1.000
_cell.angle_alpha   90.00
_cell.angle_beta   90.00
_cell.angle_gamma   90.00
#
_symmetry.space_group_name_H-M   'P 1'
#
loop_
_entity.id
_entity.type
_entity.pdbx_description
1 polymer ?
#
loop_
_entity_poly.entity_id
_entity_poly.type
_entity_poly.pdbx_seq_one_letter_code
_entity_poly.pdbx_strand_id
1 'polypeptide(L)'
;MPPSRRMGRAAFDTFAREDESAAMAAWIDQWPAGTIIAGAVADEASMHLEQDALAALAKLGVKTDLRGRFRWSHAFIGAVGAPVGSALEDVQLIHPALVSVGVPVNAPDVYAGIGRVRRQLSD
;
A
#
# COMPACT_ATOMS: atom_id res chain seq x y z
N MET A 1 15.58 -12.53 -13.13
CA MET A 1 16.04 -11.69 -12.00
C MET A 1 16.36 -12.60 -10.83
N PRO A 2 17.47 -12.41 -10.10
CA PRO A 2 17.64 -13.05 -8.81
C PRO A 2 16.48 -12.63 -7.89
N PRO A 3 16.04 -13.50 -6.95
CA PRO A 3 14.99 -13.13 -6.00
C PRO A 3 15.44 -11.91 -5.22
N SER A 4 14.61 -10.85 -5.24
CA SER A 4 14.82 -9.68 -4.41
C SER A 4 14.76 -10.11 -2.94
N ARG A 5 15.82 -9.80 -2.19
CA ARG A 5 15.89 -10.11 -0.75
C ARG A 5 14.97 -9.15 0.00
N ARG A 6 14.03 -9.69 0.79
CA ARG A 6 13.26 -8.88 1.76
C ARG A 6 14.22 -8.25 2.77
N MET A 7 14.17 -6.92 2.90
CA MET A 7 15.07 -6.16 3.78
C MET A 7 14.47 -5.90 5.17
N GLY A 8 13.14 -5.78 5.28
CA GLY A 8 12.46 -5.53 6.56
C GLY A 8 10.94 -5.71 6.49
N ARG A 9 10.28 -5.58 7.64
CA ARG A 9 8.81 -5.53 7.81
C ARG A 9 8.48 -4.80 9.11
N ALA A 10 7.42 -3.99 9.10
CA ALA A 10 6.81 -3.39 10.28
C ALA A 10 5.29 -3.33 10.11
N ALA A 11 4.56 -3.04 11.19
CA ALA A 11 3.14 -2.74 11.21
C ALA A 11 2.94 -1.57 12.17
N PHE A 12 2.02 -0.66 11.84
CA PHE A 12 1.76 0.57 12.56
C PHE A 12 0.26 0.66 12.84
N ASP A 13 -0.13 0.61 14.12
CA ASP A 13 -1.53 0.64 14.54
C ASP A 13 -1.98 2.09 14.77
N THR A 14 -2.18 2.81 13.67
CA THR A 14 -2.68 4.20 13.71
C THR A 14 -4.17 4.28 14.06
N PHE A 15 -4.82 3.16 14.40
CA PHE A 15 -6.16 3.17 14.98
C PHE A 15 -6.11 3.26 16.51
N ALA A 16 -5.29 2.43 17.15
CA ALA A 16 -5.25 2.32 18.60
C ALA A 16 -4.27 3.29 19.28
N ARG A 17 -3.31 3.85 18.53
CA ARG A 17 -2.15 4.55 19.10
C ARG A 17 -1.78 5.82 18.33
N GLU A 18 -1.57 6.90 19.06
CA GLU A 18 -1.21 8.23 18.52
C GLU A 18 0.24 8.31 18.02
N ASP A 19 1.15 7.51 18.58
CA ASP A 19 2.58 7.55 18.24
C ASP A 19 2.96 6.72 16.99
N GLU A 20 2.03 5.91 16.48
CA GLU A 20 2.30 5.00 15.35
C GLU A 20 2.47 5.74 14.01
N SER A 21 1.90 6.94 13.86
CA SER A 21 2.19 7.80 12.69
C SER A 21 3.67 8.17 12.61
N ALA A 22 4.22 8.65 13.72
CA ALA A 22 5.63 9.04 13.80
C ALA A 22 6.55 7.83 13.66
N ALA A 23 6.17 6.69 14.26
CA ALA A 23 6.90 5.44 14.10
C ALA A 23 6.93 4.97 12.64
N MET A 24 5.80 5.07 11.92
CA MET A 24 5.73 4.76 10.49
C MET A 24 6.63 5.68 9.67
N ALA A 25 6.58 6.99 9.93
CA ALA A 25 7.40 7.97 9.24
C ALA A 25 8.90 7.68 9.43
N ALA A 26 9.33 7.45 10.67
CA ALA A 26 10.71 7.11 11.00
C ALA A 26 11.17 5.80 10.35
N TRP A 27 10.31 4.77 10.33
CA TRP A 27 10.63 3.50 9.69
C TRP A 27 10.76 3.62 8.18
N ILE A 28 9.96 4.47 7.52
CA ILE A 28 10.10 4.74 6.09
C ILE A 28 11.41 5.48 5.81
N ASP A 29 11.72 6.50 6.61
CA ASP A 29 12.87 7.39 6.41
C ASP A 29 14.23 6.73 6.63
N GLN A 30 14.28 5.57 7.31
CA GLN A 30 15.53 4.84 7.48
C GLN A 30 16.03 4.17 6.18
N TRP A 31 15.16 4.00 5.19
CA TRP A 31 15.49 3.23 3.98
C TRP A 31 16.18 4.10 2.91
N PRO A 32 17.21 3.58 2.23
CA PRO A 32 17.86 4.31 1.13
C PRO A 32 16.91 4.57 -0.05
N ALA A 33 17.20 5.64 -0.80
CA ALA A 33 16.52 5.93 -2.07
C ALA A 33 16.54 4.72 -3.03
N GLY A 34 15.42 4.51 -3.74
CA GLY A 34 15.22 3.35 -4.61
C GLY A 34 14.76 2.08 -3.90
N THR A 35 14.69 2.05 -2.56
CA THR A 35 14.13 0.91 -1.83
C THR A 35 12.65 0.76 -2.15
N ILE A 36 12.25 -0.43 -2.61
CA ILE A 36 10.84 -0.76 -2.87
C ILE A 36 10.16 -1.06 -1.53
N ILE A 37 9.05 -0.37 -1.28
CA ILE A 37 8.21 -0.57 -0.10
C ILE A 37 6.79 -0.88 -0.58
N ALA A 38 6.27 -2.01 -0.11
CA ALA A 38 4.86 -2.37 -0.29
C ALA A 38 4.15 -2.22 1.06
N GLY A 39 2.95 -1.67 1.04
CA GLY A 39 2.13 -1.46 2.23
C GLY A 39 0.66 -1.75 1.95
N ALA A 40 -0.07 -2.12 2.99
CA ALA A 40 -1.51 -2.32 2.96
C ALA A 40 -2.11 -1.98 4.33
N VAL A 41 -3.34 -1.47 4.32
CA VAL A 41 -4.15 -1.26 5.52
C VAL A 41 -4.86 -2.56 5.88
N ALA A 42 -4.79 -2.92 7.16
CA ALA A 42 -5.57 -4.00 7.75
C ALA A 42 -6.54 -3.42 8.77
N ASP A 43 -7.84 -3.62 8.56
CA ASP A 43 -8.96 -3.03 9.31
C ASP A 43 -9.06 -1.50 9.20
N GLU A 44 -8.15 -0.74 9.82
CA GLU A 44 -8.29 0.70 10.03
C GLU A 44 -6.91 1.37 10.09
N ALA A 45 -6.77 2.56 9.51
CA ALA A 45 -5.52 3.32 9.58
C ALA A 45 -5.71 4.84 9.68
N SER A 46 -6.93 5.36 9.74
CA SER A 46 -7.24 6.79 9.57
C SER A 46 -7.28 7.60 10.85
N MET A 47 -7.54 6.98 12.01
CA MET A 47 -7.87 7.70 13.25
C MET A 47 -6.73 8.59 13.76
N HIS A 48 -5.50 8.04 13.82
CA HIS A 48 -4.29 8.73 14.25
C HIS A 48 -3.25 8.81 13.11
N LEU A 49 -3.74 8.88 11.87
CA LEU A 49 -2.89 9.18 10.73
C LEU A 49 -2.58 10.67 10.67
N GLU A 50 -1.31 11.03 10.76
CA GLU A 50 -0.87 12.41 10.88
C GLU A 50 0.00 12.83 9.68
N GLN A 51 0.32 14.13 9.65
CA GLN A 51 0.98 14.75 8.52
C GLN A 51 2.40 14.20 8.25
N ASP A 52 3.10 13.73 9.27
CA ASP A 52 4.43 13.13 9.19
C ASP A 52 4.41 11.79 8.44
N ALA A 53 3.47 10.91 8.80
CA ALA A 53 3.16 9.68 8.10
C ALA A 53 2.79 9.93 6.63
N LEU A 54 1.92 10.91 6.36
CA LEU A 54 1.56 11.29 4.98
C LEU A 54 2.75 11.81 4.19
N ALA A 55 3.61 12.63 4.80
CA ALA A 55 4.82 13.12 4.16
C ALA A 55 5.80 11.98 3.86
N ALA A 56 5.93 11.00 4.76
CA ALA A 56 6.77 9.82 4.53
C ALA A 56 6.20 8.92 3.43
N LEU A 57 4.89 8.66 3.42
CA LEU A 57 4.22 7.92 2.34
C LEU A 57 4.36 8.64 0.99
N ALA A 58 4.29 9.98 0.97
CA ALA A 58 4.50 10.77 -0.23
C ALA A 58 5.90 10.59 -0.83
N LYS A 59 6.95 10.38 0.00
CA LYS A 59 8.30 10.02 -0.46
C LYS A 59 8.36 8.66 -1.16
N LEU A 60 7.35 7.81 -1.01
CA LEU A 60 7.21 6.53 -1.72
C LEU A 60 6.44 6.67 -3.04
N GLY A 61 5.94 7.87 -3.34
CA GLY A 61 5.04 8.13 -4.46
C GLY A 61 3.57 7.88 -4.15
N VAL A 62 3.20 7.54 -2.91
CA VAL A 62 1.80 7.40 -2.47
C VAL A 62 1.15 8.79 -2.45
N LYS A 63 -0.09 8.92 -2.91
CA LYS A 63 -0.82 10.21 -2.93
C LYS A 63 -2.08 10.20 -2.08
N THR A 64 -2.57 9.02 -1.69
CA THR A 64 -3.83 8.90 -0.97
C THR A 64 -3.67 9.35 0.48
N ASP A 65 -4.51 10.30 0.88
CA ASP A 65 -4.73 10.69 2.27
C ASP A 65 -5.95 9.93 2.81
N LEU A 66 -5.71 9.08 3.81
CA LEU A 66 -6.75 8.29 4.47
C LEU A 66 -7.37 8.98 5.67
N ARG A 67 -6.93 10.17 6.07
CA ARG A 67 -7.55 10.90 7.19
C ARG A 67 -9.04 11.14 6.90
N GLY A 68 -9.88 10.87 7.89
CA GLY A 68 -11.33 10.94 7.77
C GLY A 68 -11.95 9.83 6.89
N ARG A 69 -11.17 8.81 6.50
CA ARG A 69 -11.63 7.66 5.69
C ARG A 69 -11.61 6.37 6.51
N PHE A 70 -12.47 6.33 7.53
CA PHE A 70 -12.57 5.19 8.45
C PHE A 70 -12.77 3.86 7.71
N ARG A 71 -11.89 2.89 7.98
CA ARG A 71 -11.89 1.53 7.40
C ARG A 71 -11.79 1.43 5.88
N TRP A 72 -11.29 2.47 5.22
CA TRP A 72 -10.99 2.36 3.80
C TRP A 72 -9.81 1.40 3.61
N SER A 73 -9.98 0.46 2.68
CA SER A 73 -8.89 -0.39 2.23
C SER A 73 -7.93 0.43 1.37
N HIS A 74 -6.64 0.23 1.57
CA HIS A 74 -5.58 0.85 0.78
C HIS A 74 -4.44 -0.14 0.64
N ALA A 75 -3.90 -0.27 -0.57
CA ALA A 75 -2.71 -1.04 -0.85
C ALA A 75 -1.83 -0.27 -1.84
N PHE A 76 -0.52 -0.31 -1.63
CA PHE A 76 0.43 0.37 -2.51
C PHE A 76 1.75 -0.39 -2.68
N ILE A 77 2.41 -0.12 -3.81
CA ILE A 77 3.81 -0.47 -4.07
C ILE A 77 4.50 0.81 -4.57
N GLY A 78 5.43 1.32 -3.77
CA GLY A 78 6.17 2.55 -4.03
C GLY A 78 7.68 2.36 -3.87
N ALA A 79 8.43 3.42 -4.14
CA ALA A 79 9.88 3.43 -3.99
C ALA A 79 10.35 4.70 -3.29
N VAL A 80 11.29 4.59 -2.36
CA VAL A 80 11.83 5.76 -1.64
C VAL A 80 12.45 6.75 -2.63
N GLY A 81 12.02 8.01 -2.55
CA GLY A 81 12.42 9.10 -3.44
C GLY A 81 11.59 9.22 -4.73
N ALA A 82 10.55 8.41 -4.90
CA ALA A 82 9.68 8.49 -6.06
C ALA A 82 8.78 9.75 -6.02
N PRO A 83 8.45 10.35 -7.18
CA PRO A 83 7.52 11.48 -7.24
C PRO A 83 6.14 11.12 -6.67
N VAL A 84 5.54 12.06 -5.94
CA VAL A 84 4.17 11.88 -5.41
C VAL A 84 3.20 11.53 -6.53
N GLY A 85 2.38 10.49 -6.31
CA GLY A 85 1.42 9.97 -7.27
C GLY A 85 1.98 8.95 -8.27
N SER A 86 3.26 8.57 -8.18
CA SER A 86 3.86 7.55 -9.04
C SER A 86 3.80 6.13 -8.48
N ALA A 87 3.36 5.93 -7.23
CA ALA A 87 3.18 4.58 -6.69
C ALA A 87 2.06 3.83 -7.42
N LEU A 88 2.17 2.51 -7.51
CA LEU A 88 1.01 1.67 -7.79
C LEU A 88 0.14 1.70 -6.54
N GLU A 89 -1.10 2.13 -6.66
CA GLU A 89 -1.96 2.42 -5.51
C GLU A 89 -3.42 2.06 -5.85
N ASP A 90 -4.10 1.39 -4.93
CA ASP A 90 -5.53 1.13 -5.00
C ASP A 90 -6.19 1.47 -3.66
N VAL A 91 -7.36 2.08 -3.71
CA VAL A 91 -8.11 2.53 -2.54
C VAL A 91 -9.59 2.22 -2.73
N GLN A 92 -10.17 1.58 -1.73
CA GLN A 92 -11.52 1.00 -1.84
C GLN A 92 -12.29 1.20 -0.52
N LEU A 93 -13.55 1.63 -0.62
CA LEU A 93 -14.42 1.81 0.56
C LEU A 93 -14.99 0.48 1.06
N ILE A 94 -15.51 -0.37 0.17
CA ILE A 94 -16.22 -1.61 0.53
C ILE A 94 -15.57 -2.88 -0.03
N HIS A 95 -14.49 -2.73 -0.79
CA HIS A 95 -13.77 -3.84 -1.42
C HIS A 95 -12.33 -3.88 -0.91
N PRO A 96 -11.65 -5.04 -1.01
CA PRO A 96 -10.21 -5.09 -0.79
C PRO A 96 -9.49 -4.23 -1.83
N ALA A 97 -8.50 -3.45 -1.38
CA ALA A 97 -7.57 -2.79 -2.27
C ALA A 97 -6.51 -3.80 -2.76
N LEU A 98 -6.16 -3.75 -4.04
CA LEU A 98 -5.19 -4.66 -4.65
C LEU A 98 -4.21 -3.92 -5.56
N VAL A 99 -2.92 -4.14 -5.31
CA VAL A 99 -1.83 -3.75 -6.21
C VAL A 99 -0.90 -4.93 -6.44
N SER A 100 -0.32 -5.03 -7.64
CA SER A 100 0.66 -6.06 -7.97
C SER A 100 1.63 -5.58 -9.04
N VAL A 101 2.85 -6.10 -9.02
CA VAL A 101 3.84 -5.96 -10.10
C VAL A 101 3.96 -7.32 -10.78
N GLY A 102 3.57 -7.39 -12.05
CA GLY A 102 3.46 -8.65 -12.77
C GLY A 102 2.21 -9.45 -12.39
N VAL A 103 2.21 -10.75 -12.68
CA VAL A 103 1.06 -11.63 -12.38
C VAL A 103 1.11 -12.04 -10.89
N PRO A 104 0.07 -11.78 -10.08
CA PRO A 104 0.08 -12.06 -8.63
C PRO A 104 -0.17 -13.54 -8.34
N VAL A 105 0.68 -14.41 -8.86
CA VAL A 105 0.61 -15.85 -8.72
C VAL A 105 1.95 -16.38 -8.23
N ASN A 106 1.91 -17.33 -7.31
CA ASN A 106 3.09 -17.97 -6.73
C ASN A 106 3.16 -19.48 -7.05
N ALA A 107 2.29 -19.96 -7.95
CA ALA A 107 2.28 -21.34 -8.41
C ALA A 107 3.43 -21.57 -9.42
N PRO A 108 4.04 -22.77 -9.43
CA PRO A 108 5.11 -23.12 -10.38
C PRO A 108 4.62 -23.11 -11.83
N ASP A 109 3.34 -23.43 -12.05
CA ASP A 109 2.69 -23.41 -13.36
C ASP A 109 1.45 -22.51 -13.33
N VAL A 110 1.31 -21.65 -14.35
CA VAL A 110 0.18 -20.74 -14.52
C VAL A 110 -0.44 -21.01 -15.89
N TYR A 111 -1.60 -21.67 -15.90
CA TYR A 111 -2.26 -22.06 -17.15
C TYR A 111 -3.18 -20.97 -17.73
N ALA A 112 -3.82 -20.16 -16.86
CA ALA A 112 -4.69 -19.05 -17.27
C ALA A 112 -4.86 -18.03 -16.15
N GLY A 113 -5.21 -16.79 -16.51
CA GLY A 113 -5.66 -15.74 -15.58
C GLY A 113 -6.94 -15.08 -16.09
N ILE A 114 -7.97 -15.02 -15.25
CA ILE A 114 -9.24 -14.33 -15.55
C ILE A 114 -9.27 -13.05 -14.72
N GLY A 115 -9.11 -11.89 -15.37
CA GLY A 115 -8.99 -10.60 -14.67
C GLY A 115 -10.32 -9.98 -14.23
N ARG A 116 -11.39 -10.13 -15.02
CA ARG A 116 -12.72 -9.57 -14.68
C ARG A 116 -13.82 -10.39 -15.33
N VAL A 117 -14.84 -10.75 -14.54
CA VAL A 117 -16.10 -11.31 -15.03
C VAL A 117 -17.18 -10.25 -14.85
N ARG A 118 -17.87 -9.90 -15.94
CA ARG A 118 -19.07 -9.05 -15.90
C ARG A 118 -20.27 -9.88 -16.33
N ARG A 119 -21.36 -9.78 -15.58
CA ARG A 119 -22.64 -10.33 -16.00
C ARG A 119 -23.28 -9.31 -16.94
N GLN A 120 -23.61 -9.73 -18.16
CA GLN A 120 -24.51 -8.97 -19.01
C GLN A 120 -25.94 -9.35 -18.61
N LEU A 121 -26.73 -8.38 -18.18
CA LEU A 121 -28.17 -8.54 -18.03
C LEU A 121 -28.78 -8.26 -19.40
N SER A 122 -29.60 -9.18 -19.89
CA SER A 122 -30.47 -8.94 -21.05
C SER A 122 -31.77 -8.31 -20.54
N ASP A 123 -32.23 -7.26 -21.21
CA ASP A 123 -33.54 -6.63 -20.97
C ASP A 123 -34.69 -7.58 -21.34
#